data_AF-A0A519LW31-F1
#
_entry.id   AF-A0A519LW31-F1
#
_cell.length_a   1.000
_cell.length_b   1.000
_cell.length_c   1.000
_cell.angle_alpha   90.00
_cell.angle_beta   90.00
_cell.angle_gamma   90.00
#
_symmetry.space_group_name_H-M   'P 1'
#
loop_
_entity.id
_entity.type
_entity.pdbx_description
1 polymer ?
#
loop_
_entity_poly.entity_id
_entity_poly.type
_entity_poly.pdbx_seq_one_letter_code
_entity_poly.pdbx_strand_id
1 'polypeptide(L)'
;MKLIITFFLFCNLAVSGQTKENDLRTEETEIESGKVIKKYNKKELENFTVEISANTYYNSFFFSKEKDTIIIKNLNEDKAVIKIYVKDKKKVSEFLYEGILLFYSEIIDFDTNKLPSRGKIWGSKTNDEKISYHFYRDNLSKAKGDDFEKSFKLYSFLKTSEYNVSTDLLFNEIADFFSEEDAVLKIYSSKYRDKTMSESKLYKTAFLSTNKLGQIKIGVLWKEKSPHKGEYTVYDNGKIIKTENVDLNSFQPIFNDYYILNYSEQD
;
A
#
# COMPACT_ATOMS: atom_id res chain seq x y z
N MET A 1 3.25 11.59 88.92
CA MET A 1 1.84 11.87 88.58
C MET A 1 1.80 12.40 87.16
N LYS A 2 1.10 11.67 86.27
CA LYS A 2 0.65 11.96 84.90
C LYS A 2 1.64 12.52 83.85
N LEU A 3 2.02 11.56 82.99
CA LEU A 3 2.31 11.64 81.56
C LEU A 3 1.39 12.64 80.81
N ILE A 4 1.96 13.52 79.99
CA ILE A 4 1.31 14.06 78.79
C ILE A 4 2.34 14.00 77.66
N ILE A 5 2.03 13.14 76.68
CA ILE A 5 2.68 13.01 75.39
C ILE A 5 2.18 14.16 74.50
N THR A 6 3.08 14.82 73.78
CA THR A 6 2.69 15.65 72.64
C THR A 6 3.54 15.28 71.44
N PHE A 7 2.83 14.76 70.44
CA PHE A 7 3.30 14.24 69.17
C PHE A 7 3.39 15.43 68.21
N PHE A 8 4.55 15.68 67.59
CA PHE A 8 4.65 16.54 66.42
C PHE A 8 5.28 15.74 65.28
N LEU A 9 4.41 15.22 64.41
CA LEU A 9 4.72 14.91 63.02
C LEU A 9 5.14 16.20 62.33
N PHE A 10 6.27 16.23 61.62
CA PHE A 10 6.36 16.93 60.35
C PHE A 10 7.36 16.23 59.41
N CYS A 11 6.73 15.47 58.50
CA CYS A 11 7.07 15.17 57.11
C CYS A 11 8.53 15.22 56.64
N ASN A 12 9.04 14.01 56.33
CA ASN A 12 10.05 13.78 55.29
C ASN A 12 9.60 14.42 53.96
N LEU A 13 10.28 15.47 53.52
CA LEU A 13 10.32 15.85 52.11
C LEU A 13 11.36 14.97 51.42
N ALA A 14 10.99 13.73 51.12
CA ALA A 14 11.67 12.98 50.09
C ALA A 14 11.22 13.56 48.74
N VAL A 15 12.05 14.41 48.15
CA VAL A 15 11.95 14.76 46.73
C VAL A 15 12.22 13.47 45.96
N SER A 16 11.16 12.75 45.61
CA SER A 16 11.24 11.76 44.55
C SER A 16 11.39 12.52 43.24
N GLY A 17 12.62 12.56 42.73
CA GLY A 17 12.82 12.80 41.32
C GLY A 17 12.05 11.71 40.58
N GLN A 18 10.92 12.07 39.95
CA GLN A 18 10.34 11.26 38.89
C GLN A 18 11.40 11.18 37.79
N THR A 19 12.22 10.15 37.83
CA THR A 19 12.86 9.63 36.62
C THR A 19 11.74 9.45 35.62
N LYS A 20 11.72 10.26 34.56
CA LYS A 20 10.86 10.04 33.40
C LYS A 20 11.08 8.59 32.99
N GLU A 21 10.09 7.75 33.23
CA GLU A 21 10.07 6.37 32.78
C GLU A 21 10.30 6.41 31.27
N ASN A 22 11.39 5.81 30.82
CA ASN A 22 11.67 5.65 29.41
C ASN A 22 10.77 4.49 28.97
N ASP A 23 9.53 4.80 28.58
CA ASP A 23 8.49 3.83 28.18
C ASP A 23 8.80 3.17 26.82
N LEU A 24 10.03 2.71 26.64
CA LEU A 24 10.44 1.92 25.48
C LEU A 24 9.97 0.49 25.69
N ARG A 25 9.09 0.03 24.80
CA ARG A 25 8.53 -1.32 24.84
C ARG A 25 8.78 -2.02 23.52
N THR A 26 9.25 -3.26 23.58
CA THR A 26 9.40 -4.13 22.41
C THR A 26 8.42 -5.28 22.52
N GLU A 27 7.70 -5.57 21.44
CA GLU A 27 6.84 -6.74 21.32
C GLU A 27 7.34 -7.62 20.18
N GLU A 28 7.38 -8.92 20.39
CA GLU A 28 7.77 -9.92 19.40
C GLU A 28 6.61 -10.89 19.18
N THR A 29 6.30 -11.19 17.92
CA THR A 29 5.22 -12.09 17.54
C THR A 29 5.72 -13.01 16.44
N GLU A 30 5.70 -14.32 16.70
CA GLU A 30 5.99 -15.35 15.69
C GLU A 30 4.84 -15.41 14.68
N ILE A 31 5.19 -15.58 13.41
CA ILE A 31 4.26 -15.77 12.29
C ILE A 31 4.71 -16.95 11.43
N GLU A 32 3.84 -17.46 10.57
CA GLU A 32 4.25 -18.49 9.62
C GLU A 32 5.36 -17.94 8.72
N SER A 33 6.49 -18.67 8.70
CA SER A 33 7.69 -18.30 7.94
C SER A 33 8.42 -17.03 8.44
N GLY A 34 8.29 -16.65 9.71
CA GLY A 34 9.02 -15.49 10.22
C GLY A 34 8.59 -14.99 11.59
N LYS A 35 8.93 -13.73 11.88
CA LYS A 35 8.47 -13.01 13.07
C LYS A 35 8.38 -11.51 12.84
N VAL A 36 7.60 -10.84 13.67
CA VAL A 36 7.48 -9.39 13.71
C VAL A 36 7.98 -8.87 15.05
N ILE A 37 8.81 -7.82 15.00
CA ILE A 37 9.32 -7.13 16.17
C ILE A 37 8.84 -5.68 16.11
N LYS A 38 7.93 -5.27 17.00
CA LYS A 38 7.38 -3.91 17.10
C LYS A 38 8.06 -3.15 18.22
N LYS A 39 8.48 -1.91 17.96
CA LYS A 39 9.08 -1.01 18.97
C LYS A 39 8.19 0.20 19.19
N TYR A 40 7.84 0.41 20.45
CA TYR A 40 6.98 1.48 20.91
C TYR A 40 7.76 2.47 21.75
N ASN A 41 7.44 3.75 21.57
CA ASN A 41 7.79 4.82 22.49
C ASN A 41 6.50 5.32 23.13
N LYS A 42 6.34 5.05 24.43
CA LYS A 42 5.05 5.18 25.13
C LYS A 42 4.00 4.26 24.50
N LYS A 43 2.96 4.83 23.89
CA LYS A 43 1.87 4.10 23.23
C LYS A 43 1.95 4.19 21.70
N GLU A 44 2.92 4.90 21.16
CA GLU A 44 3.06 5.11 19.73
C GLU A 44 4.04 4.07 19.15
N LEU A 45 3.62 3.41 18.07
CA LEU A 45 4.50 2.54 17.29
C LEU A 45 5.50 3.42 16.53
N GLU A 46 6.79 3.23 16.80
CA GLU A 46 7.86 4.02 16.20
C GLU A 46 8.44 3.33 14.96
N ASN A 47 8.70 2.04 15.08
CA ASN A 47 9.19 1.18 14.00
C ASN A 47 8.80 -0.27 14.25
N PHE A 48 8.83 -1.08 13.20
CA PHE A 48 8.78 -2.53 13.33
C PHE A 48 9.63 -3.21 12.27
N THR A 49 10.04 -4.44 12.56
CA THR A 49 10.83 -5.29 11.68
C THR A 49 10.03 -6.55 11.37
N VAL A 50 10.04 -6.98 10.12
CA VAL A 50 9.50 -8.27 9.69
C VAL A 50 10.67 -9.12 9.25
N GLU A 51 11.01 -10.14 10.02
CA GLU A 51 12.03 -11.12 9.69
C GLU A 51 11.37 -12.32 9.03
N ILE A 52 11.84 -12.69 7.84
CA ILE A 52 11.33 -13.80 7.05
C ILE A 52 12.36 -14.93 7.11
N SER A 53 11.90 -16.09 7.58
CA SER A 53 12.69 -17.29 7.86
C SER A 53 12.18 -18.51 7.08
N ALA A 54 11.72 -18.31 5.84
CA ALA A 54 11.41 -19.45 4.96
C ALA A 54 12.71 -20.13 4.50
N ASN A 55 12.70 -21.47 4.37
CA ASN A 55 13.88 -22.36 4.21
C ASN A 55 14.91 -21.98 3.12
N THR A 56 14.62 -21.03 2.23
CA THR A 56 15.53 -20.49 1.20
C THR A 56 15.40 -18.97 0.98
N TYR A 57 14.62 -18.26 1.81
CA TYR A 57 14.24 -16.86 1.63
C TYR A 57 14.47 -16.06 2.91
N TYR A 58 15.69 -16.11 3.43
CA TYR A 58 16.07 -15.24 4.55
C TYR A 58 16.03 -13.79 4.08
N ASN A 59 15.18 -13.00 4.72
CA ASN A 59 15.00 -11.60 4.39
C ASN A 59 14.54 -10.82 5.62
N SER A 60 14.85 -9.53 5.69
CA SER A 60 14.34 -8.67 6.75
C SER A 60 13.91 -7.32 6.20
N PHE A 61 12.70 -6.90 6.54
CA PHE A 61 12.17 -5.59 6.19
C PHE A 61 12.06 -4.71 7.42
N PHE A 62 12.59 -3.51 7.33
CA PHE A 62 12.51 -2.48 8.35
C PHE A 62 11.49 -1.44 7.95
N PHE A 63 10.49 -1.25 8.79
CA PHE A 63 9.42 -0.29 8.61
C PHE A 63 9.58 0.80 9.65
N SER A 64 9.65 2.04 9.19
CA SER A 64 9.81 3.21 10.04
C SER A 64 8.92 4.33 9.56
N LYS A 65 8.48 5.17 10.49
CA LYS A 65 7.72 6.37 10.17
C LYS A 65 8.62 7.59 10.35
N GLU A 66 8.95 8.25 9.25
CA GLU A 66 9.71 9.49 9.22
C GLU A 66 8.76 10.65 8.91
N LYS A 67 8.33 11.38 9.94
CA LYS A 67 7.31 12.44 9.84
C LYS A 67 6.02 11.90 9.20
N ASP A 68 5.75 12.30 7.96
CA ASP A 68 4.51 12.07 7.24
C ASP A 68 4.63 10.90 6.26
N THR A 69 5.77 10.19 6.29
CA THR A 69 6.11 9.11 5.34
C THR A 69 6.51 7.84 6.06
N ILE A 70 5.97 6.71 5.62
CA ILE A 70 6.42 5.37 5.98
C ILE A 70 7.54 4.98 5.03
N ILE A 71 8.70 4.67 5.58
CA ILE A 71 9.88 4.21 4.85
C ILE A 71 10.07 2.73 5.13
N ILE A 72 10.14 1.94 4.06
CA ILE A 72 10.39 0.50 4.12
C ILE A 72 11.71 0.21 3.41
N LYS A 73 12.61 -0.47 4.11
CA LYS A 73 13.92 -0.90 3.58
C LYS A 73 14.07 -2.39 3.75
N ASN A 74 14.81 -3.00 2.84
CA ASN A 74 15.14 -4.41 2.87
C ASN A 74 16.62 -4.58 3.22
N LEU A 75 16.94 -5.46 4.17
CA LEU A 75 18.32 -5.74 4.59
C LEU A 75 19.18 -6.31 3.45
N ASN A 76 18.59 -7.15 2.61
CA ASN A 76 19.27 -7.87 1.54
C ASN A 76 19.19 -7.14 0.19
N GLU A 77 18.38 -6.08 0.09
CA GLU A 77 18.20 -5.25 -1.11
C GLU A 77 18.31 -3.78 -0.67
N ASP A 78 19.47 -3.40 -0.15
CA ASP A 78 19.73 -2.13 0.55
C ASP A 78 19.52 -0.87 -0.32
N LYS A 79 19.64 -1.03 -1.63
CA LYS A 79 19.36 0.00 -2.65
C LYS A 79 17.87 0.22 -2.90
N ALA A 80 17.02 -0.72 -2.52
CA ALA A 80 15.57 -0.64 -2.72
C ALA A 80 14.91 0.06 -1.52
N VAL A 81 14.05 1.06 -1.82
CA VAL A 81 13.31 1.81 -0.82
C VAL A 81 11.87 1.95 -1.27
N ILE A 82 10.93 1.54 -0.42
CA ILE A 82 9.50 1.85 -0.60
C ILE A 82 9.17 3.05 0.28
N LYS A 83 8.43 4.00 -0.28
CA LYS A 83 7.84 5.10 0.48
C LYS A 83 6.32 5.04 0.36
N ILE A 84 5.63 5.21 1.48
CA ILE A 84 4.18 5.35 1.52
C ILE A 84 3.84 6.63 2.27
N TYR A 85 3.03 7.49 1.68
CA TYR A 85 2.59 8.73 2.30
C TYR A 85 1.17 9.07 1.87
N VAL A 86 0.60 10.11 2.48
CA VAL A 86 -0.78 10.54 2.23
C VAL A 86 -0.80 11.88 1.52
N LYS A 87 -1.57 11.96 0.43
CA LYS A 87 -1.87 13.18 -0.30
C LYS A 87 -3.39 13.30 -0.46
N ASP A 88 -3.97 14.41 -0.04
CA ASP A 88 -5.43 14.65 -0.10
C ASP A 88 -6.27 13.49 0.51
N LYS A 89 -5.80 12.96 1.65
CA LYS A 89 -6.37 11.79 2.37
C LYS A 89 -6.39 10.49 1.56
N LYS A 90 -5.54 10.38 0.54
CA LYS A 90 -5.38 9.21 -0.32
C LYS A 90 -3.96 8.68 -0.26
N LYS A 91 -3.82 7.37 -0.38
CA LYS A 91 -2.51 6.72 -0.37
C LYS A 91 -1.70 7.04 -1.63
N VAL A 92 -0.42 7.33 -1.43
CA VAL A 92 0.60 7.37 -2.46
C VAL A 92 1.72 6.41 -2.08
N SER A 93 2.20 5.65 -3.06
CA SER A 93 3.29 4.69 -2.91
C SER A 93 4.37 4.96 -3.97
N GLU A 94 5.62 4.97 -3.55
CA GLU A 94 6.79 5.09 -4.43
C GLU A 94 7.73 3.91 -4.21
N PHE A 95 8.29 3.40 -5.31
CA PHE A 95 9.37 2.42 -5.30
C PHE A 95 10.62 3.03 -5.91
N LEU A 96 11.67 3.14 -5.11
CA LEU A 96 12.96 3.66 -5.52
C LEU A 96 14.01 2.54 -5.51
N TYR A 97 14.92 2.58 -6.47
CA TYR A 97 16.09 1.71 -6.51
C TYR A 97 17.31 2.52 -6.93
N GLU A 98 18.40 2.47 -6.15
CA GLU A 98 19.58 3.35 -6.31
C GLU A 98 19.22 4.85 -6.35
N GLY A 99 18.17 5.24 -5.62
CA GLY A 99 17.65 6.61 -5.61
C GLY A 99 16.83 7.01 -6.85
N ILE A 100 16.65 6.11 -7.82
CA ILE A 100 15.82 6.34 -9.00
C ILE A 100 14.39 5.90 -8.71
N LEU A 101 13.41 6.79 -8.95
CA LEU A 101 11.98 6.46 -8.86
C LEU A 101 11.58 5.51 -10.01
N LEU A 102 11.47 4.23 -9.69
CA LEU A 102 11.07 3.19 -10.64
C LEU A 102 9.55 3.10 -10.76
N PHE A 103 8.81 3.15 -9.65
CA PHE A 103 7.34 3.14 -9.69
C PHE A 103 6.75 4.21 -8.80
N TYR A 104 5.65 4.79 -9.29
CA TYR A 104 4.79 5.70 -8.55
C TYR A 104 3.36 5.19 -8.69
N SER A 105 2.61 5.14 -7.60
CA SER A 105 1.19 4.78 -7.57
C SER A 105 0.44 5.72 -6.64
N GLU A 106 -0.68 6.26 -7.10
CA GLU A 106 -1.54 7.20 -6.37
C GLU A 106 -3.00 6.85 -6.59
N ILE A 107 -3.78 6.82 -5.52
CA ILE A 107 -5.24 6.76 -5.62
C ILE A 107 -5.74 8.13 -6.04
N ILE A 108 -6.57 8.18 -7.09
CA ILE A 108 -7.09 9.43 -7.64
C ILE A 108 -8.62 9.49 -7.59
N ASP A 109 -9.15 10.71 -7.55
CA ASP A 109 -10.55 10.93 -7.92
C ASP A 109 -10.64 10.93 -9.45
N PHE A 110 -11.47 10.05 -9.99
CA PHE A 110 -11.57 9.92 -11.43
C PHE A 110 -12.48 10.99 -12.04
N ASP A 111 -11.86 11.93 -12.74
CA ASP A 111 -12.52 12.94 -13.57
C ASP A 111 -11.81 12.99 -14.93
N THR A 112 -12.52 12.62 -16.00
CA THR A 112 -11.98 12.56 -17.36
C THR A 112 -11.44 13.90 -17.87
N ASN A 113 -11.85 15.02 -17.26
CA ASN A 113 -11.38 16.36 -17.61
C ASN A 113 -10.17 16.83 -16.78
N LYS A 114 -9.79 16.07 -15.74
CA LYS A 114 -8.74 16.44 -14.77
C LYS A 114 -7.83 15.26 -14.42
N LEU A 115 -7.57 14.36 -15.38
CA LEU A 115 -6.70 13.22 -15.12
C LEU A 115 -5.22 13.66 -15.03
N PRO A 116 -4.40 12.97 -14.23
CA PRO A 116 -2.96 13.22 -14.20
C PRO A 116 -2.31 12.99 -15.57
N SER A 117 -1.32 13.82 -15.90
CA SER A 117 -0.58 13.73 -17.18
C SER A 117 0.47 12.62 -17.18
N ARG A 118 0.76 12.08 -18.37
CA ARG A 118 1.88 11.14 -18.62
C ARG A 118 1.93 9.96 -17.66
N GLY A 119 0.87 9.15 -17.64
CA GLY A 119 0.92 7.88 -16.94
C GLY A 119 -0.22 6.96 -17.36
N LYS A 120 -0.38 5.91 -16.57
CA LYS A 120 -1.40 4.88 -16.76
C LYS A 120 -2.42 4.99 -15.62
N ILE A 121 -3.67 4.64 -15.88
CA ILE A 121 -4.74 4.61 -14.89
C ILE A 121 -5.39 3.24 -14.92
N TRP A 122 -5.40 2.58 -13.77
CA TRP A 122 -6.08 1.33 -13.55
C TRP A 122 -7.35 1.55 -12.73
N GLY A 123 -8.48 1.01 -13.19
CA GLY A 123 -9.74 1.02 -12.45
C GLY A 123 -10.12 -0.39 -12.02
N SER A 124 -10.58 -0.54 -10.79
CA SER A 124 -11.14 -1.80 -10.31
C SER A 124 -12.25 -1.62 -9.29
N LYS A 125 -13.12 -2.63 -9.19
CA LYS A 125 -14.21 -2.72 -8.24
C LYS A 125 -14.16 -4.10 -7.59
N THR A 126 -14.10 -4.17 -6.27
CA THR A 126 -14.21 -5.43 -5.53
C THR A 126 -15.63 -5.51 -4.97
N ASN A 127 -16.38 -6.58 -5.28
CA ASN A 127 -17.76 -6.72 -4.82
C ASN A 127 -18.64 -5.49 -5.17
N ASP A 128 -19.53 -5.06 -4.27
CA ASP A 128 -20.42 -3.89 -4.42
C ASP A 128 -19.76 -2.58 -3.96
N GLU A 129 -18.44 -2.54 -3.82
CA GLU A 129 -17.72 -1.35 -3.40
C GLU A 129 -17.66 -0.27 -4.49
N LYS A 130 -17.26 0.94 -4.09
CA LYS A 130 -16.98 2.02 -5.04
C LYS A 130 -15.79 1.62 -5.92
N ILE A 131 -15.84 2.01 -7.20
CA ILE A 131 -14.70 1.83 -8.11
C ILE A 131 -13.50 2.64 -7.58
N SER A 132 -12.37 1.96 -7.39
CA SER A 132 -11.07 2.57 -7.08
C SER A 132 -10.30 2.82 -8.38
N TYR A 133 -9.60 3.95 -8.45
CA TYR A 133 -8.77 4.33 -9.58
C TYR A 133 -7.36 4.65 -9.12
N HIS A 134 -6.39 3.93 -9.69
CA HIS A 134 -4.97 4.06 -9.41
C HIS A 134 -4.30 4.71 -10.61
N PHE A 135 -3.72 5.88 -10.41
CA PHE A 135 -2.75 6.44 -11.35
C PHE A 135 -1.37 5.86 -11.05
N TYR A 136 -0.66 5.40 -12.08
CA TYR A 136 0.69 4.91 -11.91
C TYR A 136 1.63 5.32 -13.05
N ARG A 137 2.91 5.40 -12.70
CA ARG A 137 4.01 5.62 -13.63
C ARG A 137 5.10 4.60 -13.33
N ASP A 138 5.66 4.03 -14.38
CA ASP A 138 6.80 3.13 -14.31
C ASP A 138 7.97 3.71 -15.12
N ASN A 139 9.18 3.52 -14.62
CA ASN A 139 10.45 3.86 -15.26
C ASN A 139 11.40 2.65 -15.21
N LEU A 140 10.87 1.43 -15.37
CA LEU A 140 11.66 0.20 -15.28
C LEU A 140 12.88 0.21 -16.21
N SER A 141 12.77 0.83 -17.40
CA SER A 141 13.88 0.99 -18.33
C SER A 141 15.08 1.79 -17.79
N LYS A 142 14.92 2.48 -16.66
CA LYS A 142 15.99 3.20 -15.96
C LYS A 142 16.61 2.39 -14.83
N ALA A 143 16.05 1.23 -14.47
CA ALA A 143 16.64 0.35 -13.48
C ALA A 143 17.97 -0.19 -14.02
N LYS A 144 18.99 -0.23 -13.15
CA LYS A 144 20.30 -0.81 -13.45
C LYS A 144 20.50 -2.03 -12.56
N GLY A 145 20.22 -3.22 -13.10
CA GLY A 145 20.24 -4.48 -12.36
C GLY A 145 18.87 -4.88 -11.83
N ASP A 146 18.77 -6.13 -11.39
CA ASP A 146 17.50 -6.84 -11.13
C ASP A 146 17.44 -7.45 -9.72
N ASP A 147 18.17 -6.91 -8.74
CA ASP A 147 18.32 -7.46 -7.39
C ASP A 147 17.30 -6.92 -6.37
N PHE A 148 16.12 -6.46 -6.83
CA PHE A 148 15.08 -5.86 -5.99
C PHE A 148 13.76 -6.64 -5.96
N GLU A 149 13.76 -7.89 -6.42
CA GLU A 149 12.56 -8.73 -6.58
C GLU A 149 11.71 -8.80 -5.30
N LYS A 150 12.35 -8.95 -4.12
CA LYS A 150 11.62 -9.11 -2.86
C LYS A 150 10.91 -7.82 -2.47
N SER A 151 11.60 -6.69 -2.56
CA SER A 151 11.04 -5.38 -2.28
C SER A 151 9.96 -4.99 -3.29
N PHE A 152 10.11 -5.36 -4.56
CA PHE A 152 9.07 -5.14 -5.56
C PHE A 152 7.80 -5.98 -5.30
N LYS A 153 7.94 -7.23 -4.85
CA LYS A 153 6.79 -8.05 -4.41
C LYS A 153 6.07 -7.39 -3.23
N LEU A 154 6.80 -6.92 -2.22
CA LEU A 154 6.20 -6.18 -1.10
C LEU A 154 5.44 -4.93 -1.59
N TYR A 155 6.09 -4.10 -2.41
CA TYR A 155 5.49 -2.90 -2.99
C TYR A 155 4.19 -3.21 -3.75
N SER A 156 4.19 -4.27 -4.54
CA SER A 156 3.07 -4.62 -5.42
C SER A 156 1.88 -5.23 -4.68
N PHE A 157 2.15 -6.02 -3.64
CA PHE A 157 1.14 -6.85 -2.99
C PHE A 157 0.73 -6.39 -1.60
N LEU A 158 1.45 -5.45 -0.98
CA LEU A 158 1.03 -4.89 0.31
C LEU A 158 -0.29 -4.13 0.14
N LYS A 159 -1.37 -4.69 0.70
CA LYS A 159 -2.69 -4.08 0.72
C LYS A 159 -2.90 -3.33 2.03
N THR A 160 -3.43 -2.13 1.91
CA THR A 160 -3.78 -1.22 3.01
C THR A 160 -5.01 -0.44 2.58
N SER A 161 -5.61 0.30 3.49
CA SER A 161 -6.64 1.28 3.15
C SER A 161 -6.16 2.27 2.09
N GLU A 162 -7.09 2.72 1.24
CA GLU A 162 -6.80 3.57 0.08
C GLU A 162 -7.38 4.99 0.19
N TYR A 163 -8.52 5.12 0.88
CA TYR A 163 -9.31 6.35 0.98
C TYR A 163 -9.50 6.82 2.42
N ASN A 164 -9.57 8.14 2.62
CA ASN A 164 -9.75 8.78 3.93
C ASN A 164 -8.69 8.37 4.96
N VAL A 165 -7.47 8.15 4.49
CA VAL A 165 -6.35 7.62 5.29
C VAL A 165 -5.49 8.73 5.90
N SER A 166 -4.76 8.39 6.96
CA SER A 166 -3.62 9.15 7.50
C SER A 166 -2.37 8.27 7.49
N THR A 167 -1.18 8.87 7.56
CA THR A 167 0.08 8.11 7.65
C THR A 167 0.09 7.20 8.89
N ASP A 168 -0.43 7.67 10.03
CA ASP A 168 -0.52 6.86 11.25
C ASP A 168 -1.46 5.66 11.09
N LEU A 169 -2.61 5.86 10.45
CA LEU A 169 -3.54 4.77 10.17
C LEU A 169 -2.86 3.72 9.30
N LEU A 170 -2.27 4.14 8.17
CA LEU A 170 -1.57 3.24 7.26
C LEU A 170 -0.42 2.50 7.96
N PHE A 171 0.34 3.17 8.83
CA PHE A 171 1.48 2.55 9.51
C PHE A 171 1.04 1.46 10.49
N ASN A 172 -0.03 1.71 11.25
CA ASN A 172 -0.61 0.71 12.13
C ASN A 172 -1.26 -0.43 11.34
N GLU A 173 -2.00 -0.14 10.26
CA GLU A 173 -2.58 -1.18 9.39
C GLU A 173 -1.52 -2.12 8.82
N ILE A 174 -0.36 -1.61 8.39
CA ILE A 174 0.73 -2.46 7.89
C ILE A 174 1.30 -3.30 9.03
N ALA A 175 1.50 -2.72 10.22
CA ALA A 175 2.00 -3.44 11.38
C ALA A 175 1.03 -4.55 11.84
N ASP A 176 -0.27 -4.30 11.74
CA ASP A 176 -1.32 -5.25 12.08
C ASP A 176 -1.44 -6.35 11.03
N PHE A 177 -1.35 -6.01 9.74
CA PHE A 177 -1.26 -6.99 8.64
C PHE A 177 -0.14 -7.99 8.89
N PHE A 178 1.06 -7.52 9.25
CA PHE A 178 2.19 -8.42 9.51
C PHE A 178 2.08 -9.20 10.82
N SER A 179 1.16 -8.83 11.73
CA SER A 179 0.87 -9.65 12.91
C SER A 179 -0.05 -10.84 12.62
N GLU A 180 -0.58 -10.96 11.40
CA GLU A 180 -1.32 -12.14 10.98
C GLU A 180 -0.37 -13.30 10.68
N GLU A 181 -0.76 -14.52 11.06
CA GLU A 181 0.07 -15.73 10.92
C GLU A 181 0.57 -15.94 9.49
N ASP A 182 -0.27 -15.72 8.47
CA ASP A 182 0.03 -16.00 7.06
C ASP A 182 0.47 -14.75 6.25
N ALA A 183 0.79 -13.64 6.91
CA ALA A 183 1.07 -12.35 6.26
C ALA A 183 2.20 -12.42 5.21
N VAL A 184 3.29 -13.12 5.51
CA VAL A 184 4.41 -13.33 4.59
C VAL A 184 3.96 -14.08 3.34
N LEU A 185 3.12 -15.11 3.50
CA LEU A 185 2.63 -15.92 2.39
C LEU A 185 1.71 -15.12 1.47
N LYS A 186 0.85 -14.25 2.03
CA LYS A 186 0.00 -13.32 1.28
C LYS A 186 0.79 -12.39 0.35
N ILE A 187 2.04 -12.06 0.70
CA ILE A 187 2.91 -11.25 -0.17
C ILE A 187 3.72 -12.12 -1.13
N TYR A 188 4.37 -13.18 -0.64
CA TYR A 188 5.43 -13.86 -1.38
C TYR A 188 5.01 -15.16 -2.07
N SER A 189 3.93 -15.82 -1.65
CA SER A 189 3.43 -17.05 -2.26
C SER A 189 2.36 -16.79 -3.32
N SER A 190 2.65 -17.10 -4.58
CA SER A 190 1.68 -16.95 -5.69
C SER A 190 0.41 -17.74 -5.44
N LYS A 191 0.53 -18.98 -4.95
CA LYS A 191 -0.63 -19.84 -4.64
C LYS A 191 -1.58 -19.17 -3.63
N TYR A 192 -1.04 -18.51 -2.61
CA TYR A 192 -1.86 -17.78 -1.63
C TYR A 192 -2.49 -16.54 -2.26
N ARG A 193 -1.73 -15.77 -3.04
CA ARG A 193 -2.27 -14.60 -3.76
C ARG A 193 -3.41 -14.97 -4.71
N ASP A 194 -3.24 -16.05 -5.48
CA ASP A 194 -4.25 -16.53 -6.42
C ASP A 194 -5.51 -17.00 -5.70
N LYS A 195 -5.35 -17.69 -4.56
CA LYS A 195 -6.47 -18.07 -3.70
C LYS A 195 -7.23 -16.83 -3.20
N THR A 196 -6.56 -15.87 -2.57
CA THR A 196 -7.18 -14.63 -2.06
C THR A 196 -7.82 -13.80 -3.18
N MET A 197 -7.19 -13.76 -4.36
CA MET A 197 -7.74 -13.08 -5.53
C MET A 197 -8.93 -13.81 -6.14
N SER A 198 -8.99 -15.14 -6.07
CA SER A 198 -10.16 -15.91 -6.52
C SER A 198 -11.36 -15.77 -5.57
N GLU A 199 -11.10 -15.61 -4.27
CA GLU A 199 -12.12 -15.40 -3.24
C GLU A 199 -12.69 -13.98 -3.28
N SER A 200 -11.90 -13.00 -3.74
CA SER A 200 -12.36 -11.63 -3.98
C SER A 200 -12.86 -11.47 -5.42
N LYS A 201 -14.13 -11.13 -5.60
CA LYS A 201 -14.66 -10.79 -6.95
C LYS A 201 -14.13 -9.42 -7.39
N LEU A 202 -12.89 -9.40 -7.85
CA LEU A 202 -12.21 -8.21 -8.38
C LEU A 202 -12.56 -8.04 -9.86
N TYR A 203 -13.33 -7.01 -10.15
CA TYR A 203 -13.68 -6.60 -11.50
C TYR A 203 -12.78 -5.46 -11.97
N LYS A 204 -12.26 -5.56 -13.19
CA LYS A 204 -11.54 -4.48 -13.85
C LYS A 204 -12.53 -3.54 -14.51
N THR A 205 -12.29 -2.23 -14.37
CA THR A 205 -13.19 -1.18 -14.88
C THR A 205 -12.47 -0.18 -15.78
N ALA A 206 -11.14 -0.03 -15.67
CA ALA A 206 -10.42 0.88 -16.54
C ALA A 206 -8.96 0.45 -16.76
N PHE A 207 -8.48 0.69 -17.98
CA PHE A 207 -7.07 0.69 -18.32
C PHE A 207 -6.84 1.81 -19.33
N LEU A 208 -6.26 2.91 -18.86
CA LEU A 208 -6.08 4.13 -19.65
C LEU A 208 -4.62 4.56 -19.63
N SER A 209 -4.17 5.21 -20.69
CA SER A 209 -2.96 6.03 -20.68
C SER A 209 -3.30 7.49 -20.97
N THR A 210 -2.56 8.41 -20.37
CA THR A 210 -2.78 9.85 -20.56
C THR A 210 -1.61 10.51 -21.29
N ASN A 211 -1.94 11.52 -22.10
CA ASN A 211 -0.93 12.34 -22.78
C ASN A 211 -0.33 13.40 -21.82
N LYS A 212 0.52 14.29 -22.37
CA LYS A 212 1.17 15.37 -21.61
C LYS A 212 0.21 16.41 -21.01
N LEU A 213 -1.04 16.45 -21.46
CA LEU A 213 -2.09 17.36 -21.00
C LEU A 213 -3.07 16.68 -20.04
N GLY A 214 -2.88 15.39 -19.72
CA GLY A 214 -3.84 14.65 -18.89
C GLY A 214 -5.08 14.18 -19.64
N GLN A 215 -5.08 14.20 -20.98
CA GLN A 215 -6.18 13.64 -21.77
C GLN A 215 -5.93 12.15 -22.01
N ILE A 216 -6.99 11.34 -22.01
CA ILE A 216 -6.91 9.92 -22.37
C ILE A 216 -6.35 9.80 -23.79
N LYS A 217 -5.22 9.10 -23.96
CA LYS A 217 -4.59 8.85 -25.27
C LYS A 217 -5.13 7.55 -25.86
N ILE A 218 -4.96 6.45 -25.13
CA ILE A 218 -5.49 5.13 -25.48
C ILE A 218 -6.08 4.50 -24.21
N GLY A 219 -7.05 3.61 -24.35
CA GLY A 219 -7.52 2.82 -23.23
C GLY A 219 -8.96 2.34 -23.34
N VAL A 220 -9.37 1.55 -22.37
CA VAL A 220 -10.74 1.09 -22.19
C VAL A 220 -11.26 1.50 -20.82
N LEU A 221 -12.52 1.93 -20.75
CA LEU A 221 -13.17 2.38 -19.52
C LEU A 221 -14.62 1.93 -19.51
N TRP A 222 -15.02 1.24 -18.45
CA TRP A 222 -16.40 0.94 -18.11
C TRP A 222 -16.89 1.90 -17.02
N LYS A 223 -18.08 2.47 -17.22
CA LYS A 223 -18.77 3.31 -16.23
C LYS A 223 -20.12 2.71 -15.91
N GLU A 224 -20.43 2.66 -14.62
CA GLU A 224 -21.76 2.30 -14.15
C GLU A 224 -22.78 3.39 -14.56
N LYS A 225 -23.90 2.97 -15.15
CA LYS A 225 -25.01 3.86 -15.55
C LYS A 225 -26.23 3.64 -14.66
N SER A 226 -26.44 2.39 -14.25
CA SER A 226 -27.46 1.97 -13.30
C SER A 226 -26.99 0.70 -12.59
N PRO A 227 -27.65 0.25 -11.51
CA PRO A 227 -27.31 -1.03 -10.88
C PRO A 227 -27.25 -2.16 -11.92
N HIS A 228 -26.14 -2.90 -11.91
CA HIS A 228 -25.84 -4.02 -12.82
C HIS A 228 -25.77 -3.69 -14.33
N LYS A 229 -25.80 -2.41 -14.73
CA LYS A 229 -25.62 -1.99 -16.13
C LYS A 229 -24.62 -0.87 -16.24
N GLY A 230 -23.79 -0.94 -17.27
CA GLY A 230 -22.89 0.13 -17.60
C GLY A 230 -22.70 0.30 -19.08
N GLU A 231 -21.75 1.15 -19.37
CA GLU A 231 -21.31 1.47 -20.72
C GLU A 231 -19.79 1.43 -20.69
N TYR A 232 -19.19 0.73 -21.66
CA TYR A 232 -17.77 0.84 -21.87
C TYR A 232 -17.46 1.72 -23.08
N THR A 233 -16.30 2.36 -23.02
CA THR A 233 -15.76 3.24 -24.04
C THR A 233 -14.33 2.83 -24.34
N VAL A 234 -13.99 2.72 -25.63
CA VAL A 234 -12.62 2.52 -26.10
C VAL A 234 -12.10 3.82 -26.70
N TYR A 235 -10.91 4.20 -26.26
CA TYR A 235 -10.19 5.38 -26.70
C TYR A 235 -9.00 4.97 -27.55
N ASP A 236 -8.84 5.63 -28.70
CA ASP A 236 -7.61 5.58 -29.49
C ASP A 236 -7.21 6.98 -29.95
N ASN A 237 -5.93 7.31 -29.81
CA ASN A 237 -5.33 8.61 -30.14
C ASN A 237 -6.17 9.83 -29.69
N GLY A 238 -6.73 9.76 -28.48
CA GLY A 238 -7.52 10.85 -27.90
C GLY A 238 -8.98 10.93 -28.36
N LYS A 239 -9.45 9.97 -29.15
CA LYS A 239 -10.82 9.91 -29.65
C LYS A 239 -11.53 8.67 -29.13
N ILE A 240 -12.84 8.77 -28.95
CA ILE A 240 -13.70 7.62 -28.70
C ILE A 240 -13.91 6.91 -30.03
N ILE A 241 -13.51 5.63 -30.11
CA ILE A 241 -13.69 4.80 -31.30
C ILE A 241 -14.82 3.77 -31.14
N LYS A 242 -15.22 3.48 -29.89
CA LYS A 242 -16.28 2.52 -29.59
C LYS A 242 -16.97 2.88 -28.27
N THR A 243 -18.29 2.76 -28.25
CA THR A 243 -19.11 2.87 -27.03
C THR A 243 -20.24 1.86 -27.12
N GLU A 244 -20.40 1.02 -26.11
CA GLU A 244 -21.45 0.00 -26.06
C GLU A 244 -21.93 -0.20 -24.62
N ASN A 245 -23.22 -0.52 -24.50
CA ASN A 245 -23.83 -0.88 -23.22
C ASN A 245 -23.51 -2.34 -22.90
N VAL A 246 -22.92 -2.57 -21.73
CA VAL A 246 -22.50 -3.89 -21.27
C VAL A 246 -22.55 -3.93 -19.74
N ASP A 247 -22.97 -5.05 -19.16
CA ASP A 247 -22.81 -5.25 -17.72
C ASP A 247 -21.33 -5.50 -17.34
N LEU A 248 -21.01 -5.39 -16.06
CA LEU A 248 -19.62 -5.48 -15.60
C LEU A 248 -19.01 -6.89 -15.78
N ASN A 249 -19.80 -7.96 -15.72
CA ASN A 249 -19.30 -9.33 -15.92
C ASN A 249 -18.93 -9.53 -17.39
N SER A 250 -19.83 -9.14 -18.29
CA SER A 250 -19.63 -9.20 -19.74
C SER A 250 -18.50 -8.27 -20.22
N PHE A 251 -18.18 -7.23 -19.45
CA PHE A 251 -17.02 -6.38 -19.72
C PHE A 251 -15.66 -7.04 -19.43
N GLN A 252 -15.58 -8.00 -18.50
CA GLN A 252 -14.29 -8.61 -18.12
C GLN A 252 -13.54 -9.28 -19.28
N PRO A 253 -14.16 -10.11 -20.14
CA PRO A 253 -13.48 -10.64 -21.32
C PRO A 253 -13.05 -9.54 -22.31
N ILE A 254 -13.91 -8.53 -22.54
CA ILE A 254 -13.58 -7.38 -23.41
C ILE A 254 -12.33 -6.64 -22.89
N PHE A 255 -12.27 -6.43 -21.58
CA PHE A 255 -11.14 -5.82 -20.92
C PHE A 255 -9.86 -6.64 -21.12
N ASN A 256 -9.93 -7.95 -20.89
CA ASN A 256 -8.79 -8.85 -21.03
C ASN A 256 -8.26 -8.88 -22.47
N ASP A 257 -9.16 -9.00 -23.45
CA ASP A 257 -8.79 -8.98 -24.88
C ASP A 257 -8.10 -7.66 -25.23
N TYR A 258 -8.66 -6.53 -24.79
CA TYR A 258 -8.06 -5.21 -25.00
C TYR A 258 -6.68 -5.12 -24.35
N TYR A 259 -6.55 -5.56 -23.10
CA TYR A 259 -5.29 -5.50 -22.34
C TYR A 259 -4.20 -6.35 -23.00
N ILE A 260 -4.52 -7.58 -23.40
CA ILE A 260 -3.57 -8.47 -24.09
C ILE A 260 -3.11 -7.81 -25.39
N LEU A 261 -4.04 -7.45 -26.29
CA LEU A 261 -3.69 -6.88 -27.60
C LEU A 261 -2.83 -5.61 -27.52
N ASN A 262 -3.01 -4.78 -26.49
CA ASN A 262 -2.33 -3.49 -26.40
C ASN A 262 -1.12 -3.46 -25.45
N TYR A 263 -0.90 -4.52 -24.66
CA TYR A 263 0.17 -4.58 -23.67
C TYR A 263 1.14 -5.75 -23.90
N SER A 264 0.70 -6.88 -24.45
CA SER A 264 1.60 -8.01 -24.76
C SER A 264 2.48 -7.79 -26.00
N GLU A 265 2.25 -6.71 -26.76
CA GLU A 265 3.09 -6.32 -27.91
C GLU A 265 4.13 -5.24 -27.54
N GLN A 266 4.24 -4.85 -26.27
CA GLN A 266 5.18 -3.82 -25.80
C GLN A 266 6.33 -4.35 -24.92
N ASP A 267 6.40 -5.67 -24.70
CA ASP A 267 7.52 -6.36 -24.05
C ASP A 267 8.34 -7.18 -25.07
#